data_AF-A0A1F9P915-F1
#
_entry.id   AF-A0A1F9P915-F1
#
_cell.length_a   1.000
_cell.length_b   1.000
_cell.length_c   1.000
_cell.angle_alpha   90.00
_cell.angle_beta   90.00
_cell.angle_gamma   90.00
#
_symmetry.space_group_name_H-M   'P 1'
#
loop_
_entity.id
_entity.type
_entity.pdbx_description
1 polymer ?
#
loop_
_entity_poly.entity_id
_entity_poly.type
_entity_poly.pdbx_seq_one_letter_code
_entity_poly.pdbx_strand_id
1 'polypeptide(L)'
;MARVLIDTSVWIEFFRQREPHHGMVTKLIDDDQVVCCGIILAELMQGAKSDKELAILDDFLKVFTFIPETPELWAAAGKLSGKLRRKGITVGLSDCFIATAAASVKVQVATLDSHFVVLGKPAGITLYSIG
;
A
#
# COMPACT_ATOMS: atom_id res chain seq x y z
N MET A 1 -9.16 -16.25 -4.48
CA MET A 1 -8.23 -15.40 -5.25
C MET A 1 -7.53 -14.49 -4.25
N ALA A 2 -6.22 -14.28 -4.40
CA ALA A 2 -5.44 -13.47 -3.46
C ALA A 2 -5.56 -11.98 -3.84
N ARG A 3 -6.00 -11.13 -2.90
CA ARG A 3 -6.01 -9.68 -3.09
C ARG A 3 -4.66 -9.09 -2.71
N VAL A 4 -4.30 -7.97 -3.33
CA VAL A 4 -3.00 -7.32 -3.20
C VAL A 4 -3.19 -5.83 -2.91
N LEU A 5 -2.62 -5.37 -1.79
CA LEU A 5 -2.49 -3.95 -1.47
C LEU A 5 -1.25 -3.41 -2.20
N ILE A 6 -1.46 -2.51 -3.15
CA ILE A 6 -0.38 -1.92 -3.94
C ILE A 6 0.07 -0.63 -3.25
N ASP A 7 1.31 -0.64 -2.77
CA ASP A 7 1.97 0.51 -2.15
C ASP A 7 2.25 1.64 -3.17
N THR A 8 2.37 2.87 -2.67
CA THR A 8 2.63 4.09 -3.44
C THR A 8 3.84 3.93 -4.36
N SER A 9 4.91 3.28 -3.88
CA SER A 9 6.13 3.07 -4.66
C SER A 9 5.90 2.29 -5.96
N VAL A 10 5.01 1.28 -5.94
CA VAL A 10 4.66 0.47 -7.13
C VAL A 10 3.73 1.25 -8.06
N TRP A 11 2.76 1.98 -7.50
CA TRP A 11 1.88 2.85 -8.30
C TRP A 11 2.67 3.89 -9.10
N ILE A 12 3.70 4.50 -8.49
CA ILE A 12 4.59 5.45 -9.18
C ILE A 12 5.25 4.79 -10.41
N GLU A 13 5.74 3.56 -10.28
CA GLU A 13 6.35 2.85 -11.41
C GLU A 13 5.32 2.41 -12.45
N PHE A 14 4.10 2.05 -12.04
CA PHE A 14 2.97 1.78 -12.95
C PHE A 14 2.62 3.01 -13.80
N PHE A 15 2.48 4.19 -13.19
CA PHE A 15 2.17 5.44 -13.91
C PHE A 15 3.30 5.88 -14.84
N ARG A 16 4.55 5.53 -14.50
CA ARG A 16 5.73 5.70 -15.35
C ARG A 16 5.85 4.66 -16.47
N GLN A 17 4.90 3.72 -16.57
CA GLN A 17 4.89 2.63 -17.55
C GLN A 17 6.17 1.78 -17.49
N ARG A 18 6.71 1.55 -16.29
CA ARG A 18 7.94 0.77 -16.09
C ARG A 18 7.64 -0.70 -15.85
N GLU A 19 8.13 -1.56 -16.73
CA GLU A 19 8.11 -3.00 -16.50
C GLU A 19 9.10 -3.43 -15.39
N PRO A 20 8.81 -4.53 -14.67
CA PRO A 20 7.63 -5.40 -14.79
C PRO A 20 6.38 -4.87 -14.03
N HIS A 21 6.48 -3.73 -13.36
CA HIS A 21 5.42 -3.19 -12.48
C HIS A 21 4.18 -2.79 -13.27
N HIS A 22 4.35 -2.23 -14.46
CA HIS A 22 3.24 -1.85 -15.32
C HIS A 22 2.37 -3.07 -15.68
N GLY A 23 2.97 -4.11 -16.26
CA GLY A 23 2.24 -5.33 -16.60
C GLY A 23 1.65 -6.05 -15.39
N MET A 24 2.38 -6.09 -14.27
CA MET A 24 1.88 -6.68 -13.01
C MET A 24 0.61 -5.97 -12.53
N VAL A 25 0.63 -4.65 -12.41
CA VAL A 25 -0.50 -3.88 -11.89
C VAL A 25 -1.69 -3.96 -12.85
N THR A 26 -1.47 -3.86 -14.15
CA THR A 26 -2.55 -4.03 -15.16
C THR A 26 -3.25 -5.37 -14.97
N LYS A 27 -2.51 -6.47 -14.83
CA LYS A 27 -3.10 -7.78 -14.58
C LYS A 27 -3.90 -7.85 -13.27
N LEU A 28 -3.37 -7.26 -12.19
CA LEU A 28 -4.09 -7.23 -10.91
C LEU A 28 -5.39 -6.42 -10.99
N ILE A 29 -5.42 -5.35 -11.80
CA ILE A 29 -6.62 -4.56 -12.06
C ILE A 29 -7.64 -5.39 -12.86
N ASP A 30 -7.20 -6.02 -13.96
CA ASP A 30 -8.06 -6.84 -14.82
C ASP A 30 -8.69 -8.03 -14.06
N ASP A 31 -7.95 -8.59 -13.10
CA ASP A 31 -8.40 -9.71 -12.26
C ASP A 31 -9.24 -9.27 -11.03
N ASP A 32 -9.51 -7.98 -10.84
CA ASP A 32 -10.19 -7.39 -9.65
C ASP A 32 -9.52 -7.79 -8.31
N GLN A 33 -8.18 -7.79 -8.30
CA GLN A 33 -7.37 -8.21 -7.15
C GLN A 33 -6.77 -7.04 -6.36
N VAL A 34 -6.89 -5.81 -6.86
CA VAL A 34 -6.33 -4.62 -6.21
C VAL A 34 -7.18 -4.20 -5.02
N VAL A 35 -6.51 -3.97 -3.88
CA VAL A 35 -7.07 -3.21 -2.75
C VAL A 35 -6.22 -1.98 -2.48
N CYS A 36 -6.84 -0.96 -1.87
CA CYS A 36 -6.20 0.30 -1.54
C CYS A 36 -6.48 0.73 -0.09
N CYS A 37 -5.76 1.72 0.40
CA CYS A 37 -6.09 2.46 1.61
C CYS A 37 -5.85 3.96 1.39
N GLY A 38 -6.48 4.78 2.23
CA GLY A 38 -6.52 6.23 2.13
C GLY A 38 -5.13 6.86 2.16
N ILE A 39 -4.18 6.33 2.95
CA ILE A 39 -2.83 6.91 2.99
C ILE A 39 -2.10 6.76 1.65
N ILE A 40 -2.30 5.65 0.93
CA ILE A 40 -1.70 5.42 -0.39
C ILE A 40 -2.30 6.41 -1.41
N LEU A 41 -3.63 6.57 -1.41
CA LEU A 41 -4.28 7.56 -2.26
C LEU A 41 -3.79 8.97 -1.97
N ALA A 42 -3.65 9.33 -0.68
CA ALA A 42 -3.18 10.65 -0.26
C ALA A 42 -1.73 10.92 -0.71
N GLU A 43 -0.84 9.94 -0.59
CA GLU A 43 0.55 10.05 -1.07
C GLU A 43 0.61 10.22 -2.60
N LEU A 44 -0.19 9.47 -3.35
CA LEU A 44 -0.29 9.62 -4.80
C LEU A 44 -0.82 11.00 -5.21
N MET A 45 -1.87 11.48 -4.54
CA MET A 45 -2.43 12.81 -4.79
C MET A 45 -1.44 13.92 -4.44
N GLN A 46 -0.71 13.80 -3.33
CA GLN A 46 0.35 14.73 -2.97
C GLN A 46 1.48 14.77 -4.02
N GLY A 47 1.79 13.63 -4.62
CA GLY A 47 2.82 13.50 -5.65
C GLY A 47 2.39 13.91 -7.06
N ALA A 48 1.10 14.14 -7.29
CA ALA A 48 0.54 14.51 -8.60
C ALA A 48 1.04 15.91 -9.02
N LYS A 49 1.36 16.05 -10.30
CA LYS A 49 1.94 17.29 -10.87
C LYS A 49 0.92 18.16 -11.60
N SER A 50 -0.31 17.69 -11.75
CA SER A 50 -1.36 18.41 -12.47
C SER A 50 -2.76 17.99 -12.01
N ASP A 51 -3.74 18.87 -12.24
CA ASP A 51 -5.16 18.56 -11.99
C ASP A 51 -5.65 17.37 -12.82
N LYS A 52 -5.05 17.14 -13.99
CA LYS A 52 -5.35 15.97 -14.82
C LYS A 52 -4.92 14.67 -14.14
N GLU A 53 -3.75 14.65 -13.49
CA GLU A 53 -3.29 13.50 -12.72
C GLU A 53 -4.17 13.29 -11.48
N LEU A 54 -4.56 14.37 -10.78
CA LEU A 54 -5.48 14.29 -9.65
C LEU A 54 -6.84 13.71 -10.05
N ALA A 55 -7.41 14.14 -11.18
CA ALA A 55 -8.68 13.64 -11.68
C ALA A 55 -8.64 12.13 -12.00
N ILE A 56 -7.49 11.60 -12.43
CA ILE A 56 -7.31 10.15 -12.63
C ILE A 56 -7.29 9.42 -11.28
N LEU A 57 -6.65 10.00 -10.27
CA LEU A 57 -6.58 9.42 -8.93
C LEU A 57 -7.93 9.44 -8.20
N ASP A 58 -8.82 10.39 -8.49
CA ASP A 58 -10.19 10.41 -7.95
C ASP A 58 -10.99 9.16 -8.32
N ASP A 59 -10.70 8.54 -9.47
CA ASP A 59 -11.38 7.32 -9.90
C ASP A 59 -10.97 6.09 -9.06
N PHE A 60 -9.88 6.13 -8.30
CA PHE A 60 -9.49 5.03 -7.41
C PHE A 60 -10.61 4.68 -6.43
N LEU A 61 -11.31 5.69 -5.90
CA LEU A 61 -12.43 5.53 -4.96
C LEU A 61 -13.63 4.79 -5.57
N LYS A 62 -13.74 4.80 -6.90
CA LYS A 62 -14.83 4.15 -7.65
C LYS A 62 -14.44 2.77 -8.15
N VAL A 63 -13.15 2.58 -8.46
CA VAL A 63 -12.63 1.37 -9.11
C VAL A 63 -12.16 0.34 -8.09
N PHE A 64 -11.53 0.77 -6.99
CA PHE A 64 -10.88 -0.16 -6.06
C PHE A 64 -11.62 -0.30 -4.74
N THR A 65 -11.49 -1.49 -4.15
CA THR A 65 -11.94 -1.71 -2.77
C THR A 65 -10.96 -1.05 -1.80
N PHE A 66 -11.45 -0.11 -1.00
CA PHE A 66 -10.70 0.48 0.10
C PHE A 66 -10.86 -0.34 1.38
N ILE A 67 -9.74 -0.61 2.05
CA ILE A 67 -9.74 -1.26 3.36
C ILE A 67 -10.45 -0.33 4.36
N PRO A 68 -11.42 -0.81 5.15
CA PRO A 68 -12.07 0.01 6.17
C PRO A 68 -11.07 0.53 7.21
N GLU A 69 -10.96 1.85 7.32
CA GLU A 69 -10.01 2.51 8.22
C GLU A 69 -10.70 2.93 9.52
N THR A 70 -10.59 2.10 10.54
CA THR A 70 -11.18 2.39 11.85
C THR A 70 -10.16 3.04 12.80
N PRO A 71 -10.60 3.76 13.84
CA PRO A 71 -9.70 4.28 14.87
C PRO A 71 -8.80 3.20 15.50
N GLU A 72 -9.30 1.97 15.64
CA GLU A 72 -8.55 0.83 16.17
C GLU A 72 -7.41 0.42 15.23
N LEU A 73 -7.62 0.50 13.91
CA LEU A 73 -6.60 0.21 12.92
C LEU A 73 -5.45 1.22 13.00
N TRP A 74 -5.78 2.51 13.10
CA TRP A 74 -4.80 3.58 13.32
C TRP A 74 -4.05 3.42 14.65
N ALA A 75 -4.78 3.08 15.73
CA ALA A 75 -4.17 2.82 17.03
C ALA A 75 -3.22 1.60 16.99
N ALA A 76 -3.56 0.55 16.23
CA ALA A 76 -2.71 -0.62 16.03
C ALA A 76 -1.43 -0.24 15.27
N ALA A 77 -1.52 0.57 14.22
CA ALA A 77 -0.37 1.09 13.49
C ALA A 77 0.55 1.93 14.39
N GLY A 78 -0.01 2.80 15.23
CA GLY A 78 0.75 3.58 16.22
C GLY A 78 1.46 2.71 17.24
N LYS A 79 0.80 1.64 17.74
CA LYS A 79 1.42 0.65 18.64
C LYS A 79 2.56 -0.11 17.96
N LEU A 80 2.39 -0.50 16.70
CA LEU A 80 3.43 -1.14 15.89
C LEU A 80 4.64 -0.22 15.74
N SER A 81 4.43 1.03 15.29
CA SER A 81 5.49 2.02 15.14
C SER A 81 6.24 2.25 16.47
N GLY A 82 5.51 2.46 17.58
CA GLY A 82 6.12 2.63 18.90
C GLY A 82 6.88 1.39 19.41
N LYS A 83 6.47 0.18 19.02
CA LYS A 83 7.19 -1.06 19.33
C LYS A 83 8.49 -1.18 18.53
N LEU A 84 8.49 -0.80 17.26
CA LEU A 84 9.68 -0.81 16.41
C LEU A 84 10.69 0.25 16.87
N ARG A 85 10.23 1.47 17.14
CA ARG A 85 11.08 2.56 17.62
C ARG A 85 11.82 2.22 18.92
N ARG A 86 11.14 1.58 19.88
CA ARG A 86 11.75 1.09 21.13
C ARG A 86 12.84 0.02 20.91
N LYS A 87 12.86 -0.62 19.75
CA LYS A 87 13.89 -1.58 19.34
C LYS A 87 14.99 -0.95 18.47
N GLY A 88 15.00 0.37 18.32
CA GLY A 88 15.94 1.09 17.44
C GLY A 88 15.63 0.95 15.94
N ILE A 89 14.44 0.45 15.59
CA ILE A 89 14.00 0.32 14.20
C ILE A 89 13.12 1.52 13.86
N THR A 90 13.56 2.34 12.91
CA THR A 90 12.81 3.51 12.43
C THR A 90 12.15 3.18 11.10
N VAL A 91 10.82 3.22 11.09
CA VAL A 91 9.96 3.04 9.91
C VAL A 91 8.85 4.08 9.97
N GLY A 92 8.43 4.60 8.81
CA GLY A 92 7.37 5.61 8.71
C GLY A 92 6.05 5.14 9.35
N LEU A 93 5.28 6.08 9.91
CA LEU A 93 3.95 5.76 10.44
C LEU A 93 3.00 5.34 9.31
N SER A 94 3.15 5.91 8.11
CA SER A 94 2.43 5.51 6.90
C SER A 94 2.70 4.05 6.56
N ASP A 95 3.97 3.63 6.44
CA ASP A 95 4.33 2.22 6.16
C ASP A 95 3.81 1.27 7.25
N CYS A 96 3.89 1.68 8.52
CA CYS A 96 3.31 0.93 9.63
C CYS A 96 1.79 0.77 9.48
N PHE A 97 1.10 1.83 9.02
CA PHE A 97 -0.34 1.78 8.76
C PHE A 97 -0.66 0.87 7.58
N ILE A 98 0.02 1.02 6.44
CA ILE A 98 -0.14 0.16 5.25
C ILE A 98 0.03 -1.31 5.63
N ALA A 99 1.09 -1.65 6.36
CA ALA A 99 1.33 -3.01 6.82
C ALA A 99 0.23 -3.51 7.78
N THR A 100 -0.23 -2.65 8.70
CA THR A 100 -1.31 -3.00 9.64
C THR A 100 -2.65 -3.20 8.90
N ALA A 101 -2.94 -2.36 7.92
CA ALA A 101 -4.12 -2.46 7.06
C ALA A 101 -4.10 -3.75 6.23
N ALA A 102 -2.97 -4.07 5.59
CA ALA A 102 -2.83 -5.31 4.84
C ALA A 102 -3.04 -6.55 5.72
N ALA A 103 -2.46 -6.54 6.92
CA ALA A 103 -2.61 -7.64 7.88
C ALA A 103 -4.06 -7.82 8.36
N SER A 104 -4.82 -6.74 8.53
CA SER A 104 -6.20 -6.80 9.05
C SER A 104 -7.15 -7.54 8.09
N VAL A 105 -6.91 -7.43 6.78
CA VAL A 105 -7.69 -8.10 5.73
C VAL A 105 -6.96 -9.27 5.06
N LYS A 106 -5.78 -9.65 5.58
CA LYS A 106 -4.96 -10.79 5.13
C LYS A 106 -4.61 -10.75 3.64
N VAL A 107 -4.17 -9.59 3.15
CA VAL A 107 -3.74 -9.39 1.76
C VAL A 107 -2.21 -9.27 1.66
N GLN A 108 -1.66 -9.55 0.49
CA GLN A 108 -0.24 -9.32 0.23
C GLN A 108 0.03 -7.84 -0.02
N VAL A 109 1.25 -7.37 0.24
CA VAL A 109 1.68 -6.00 -0.09
C VAL A 109 2.64 -6.04 -1.28
N ALA A 110 2.29 -5.36 -2.37
CA ALA A 110 3.22 -5.09 -3.47
C ALA A 110 3.90 -3.74 -3.22
N THR A 111 5.22 -3.74 -3.06
CA THR A 111 6.02 -2.56 -2.69
C THR A 111 7.45 -2.68 -3.20
N LEU A 112 8.09 -1.53 -3.46
CA LEU A 112 9.51 -1.41 -3.76
C LEU A 112 10.31 -0.86 -2.56
N ASP A 113 9.64 -0.58 -1.45
CA ASP A 113 10.28 -0.06 -0.24
C ASP A 113 10.75 -1.22 0.67
N SER A 114 12.06 -1.22 0.93
CA SER A 114 12.73 -2.14 1.85
C SER A 114 12.18 -2.14 3.28
N HIS A 115 11.50 -1.06 3.72
CA HIS A 115 10.85 -1.01 5.02
C HIS A 115 9.83 -2.14 5.22
N PHE A 116 9.14 -2.56 4.16
CA PHE A 116 8.14 -3.63 4.26
C PHE A 116 8.75 -5.01 4.52
N VAL A 117 10.03 -5.22 4.19
CA VAL A 117 10.77 -6.42 4.60
C VAL A 117 10.93 -6.45 6.12
N VAL A 118 11.24 -5.30 6.73
CA VAL A 118 11.36 -5.15 8.18
C VAL A 118 10.00 -5.29 8.87
N LEU A 119 8.93 -4.78 8.23
CA LEU A 119 7.56 -4.87 8.73
C LEU A 119 6.93 -6.26 8.60
N GLY A 120 7.43 -7.12 7.71
CA GLY A 120 6.91 -8.47 7.44
C GLY A 120 6.51 -9.24 8.70
N LYS A 121 7.50 -9.63 9.51
CA LYS A 121 7.27 -10.40 10.75
C LYS A 121 6.55 -9.60 11.84
N PRO A 122 6.90 -8.32 12.13
CA PRO A 122 6.24 -7.54 13.17
C PRO A 122 4.76 -7.25 12.92
N ALA A 123 4.35 -7.03 11.66
CA ALA A 123 2.98 -6.73 11.26
C ALA A 123 2.20 -7.98 10.83
N GLY A 124 2.89 -9.08 10.51
CA GLY A 124 2.25 -10.31 10.02
C GLY A 124 1.81 -10.22 8.55
N ILE A 125 2.58 -9.48 7.74
CA ILE A 125 2.31 -9.34 6.30
C ILE A 125 3.21 -10.25 5.48
N THR A 126 2.75 -10.56 4.27
CA THR A 126 3.55 -11.20 3.22
C THR A 126 3.69 -10.25 2.05
N LEU A 127 4.87 -10.20 1.44
CA LEU A 127 5.09 -9.38 0.25
C LEU A 127 4.61 -10.12 -0.99
N TYR A 128 4.05 -9.38 -1.94
CA TYR A 128 3.74 -9.88 -3.26
C TYR A 128 5.03 -9.95 -4.08
N SER A 129 5.27 -11.08 -4.76
CA SER A 129 6.43 -11.24 -5.64
C SER A 129 5.96 -11.18 -7.08
N ILE A 130 6.67 -10.40 -7.90
CA ILE A 130 6.55 -10.45 -9.34
C ILE A 130 7.16 -11.79 -9.76
N GLY A 131 6.33 -12.67 -10.32
CA GLY A 131 6.77 -13.96 -10.86
C GLY A 131 7.53 -13.81 -12.17
#